data_AF-A0A0E0KAK9-F1
#
_entry.id   AF-A0A0E0KAK9-F1
#
_cell.length_a   1.000
_cell.length_b   1.000
_cell.length_c   1.000
_cell.angle_alpha   90.00
_cell.angle_beta   90.00
_cell.angle_gamma   90.00
#
_symmetry.space_group_name_H-M   'P 1'
#
loop_
_entity.id
_entity.type
_entity.pdbx_description
1 polymer ?
#
loop_
_entity_poly.entity_id
_entity_poly.type
_entity_poly.pdbx_seq_one_letter_code
_entity_poly.pdbx_strand_id
1 'polypeptide(L)'
;MAGKAGGLKGVALIGGGGGNSTVAGALHFFQDPSTGYTEVRGRVTGLAPGLHGFHIHSFGDTTNGCNSTGPHFNPHNKSHGAPSDDERHVGDLGNIVANKDGVADIFIKDLQISLSGPHSILGRAVVVHADSDDLGRVKQLEMQEQELDAVSLDFDLQFNNLYSIVMKLEVVVVCCSEIWKSLALFVPDFLKNGS
;
A
#
# COMPACT_ATOMS: atom_id res chain seq x y z
N MET A 1 9.24 35.93 20.62
CA MET A 1 8.51 35.52 19.40
C MET A 1 8.85 34.06 19.15
N ALA A 2 8.00 33.11 19.53
CA ALA A 2 8.22 31.71 19.21
C ALA A 2 8.02 31.54 17.70
N GLY A 3 9.04 31.08 16.98
CA GLY A 3 8.96 30.86 15.54
C GLY A 3 7.86 29.85 15.23
N LYS A 4 7.01 30.15 14.24
CA LYS A 4 6.02 29.22 13.70
C LYS A 4 6.75 27.95 13.27
N ALA A 5 6.50 26.82 13.94
CA ALA A 5 7.08 25.54 13.57
C ALA A 5 6.77 25.29 12.08
N GLY A 6 7.80 25.08 11.27
CA GLY A 6 7.62 24.71 9.86
C GLY A 6 6.90 23.37 9.78
N GLY A 7 6.01 23.21 8.80
CA GLY A 7 5.29 21.95 8.61
C GLY A 7 6.24 20.79 8.30
N LEU A 8 5.89 19.59 8.78
CA LEU A 8 6.66 18.38 8.53
C LEU A 8 6.47 17.93 7.09
N LYS A 9 7.50 17.32 6.52
CA LYS A 9 7.51 16.86 5.13
C LYS A 9 8.03 15.43 5.05
N GLY A 10 7.52 14.69 4.08
CA GLY A 10 8.01 13.35 3.74
C GLY A 10 7.93 13.13 2.23
N VAL A 11 8.69 12.17 1.71
CA VAL A 11 8.66 11.79 0.30
C VAL A 11 8.57 10.27 0.21
N ALA A 12 7.72 9.79 -0.70
CA ALA A 12 7.66 8.40 -1.10
C ALA A 12 8.01 8.27 -2.58
N LEU A 13 8.84 7.30 -2.93
CA LEU A 13 9.12 6.95 -4.32
C LEU A 13 8.38 5.66 -4.65
N ILE A 14 7.64 5.68 -5.76
CA ILE A 14 6.87 4.55 -6.28
C ILE A 14 7.72 3.85 -7.33
N GLY A 15 7.96 2.56 -7.12
CA GLY A 15 8.48 1.65 -8.13
C GLY A 15 7.65 0.37 -8.15
N GLY A 16 7.49 -0.24 -9.32
CA GLY A 16 6.85 -1.54 -9.40
C GLY A 16 7.71 -2.65 -8.77
N GLY A 17 7.07 -3.68 -8.21
CA GLY A 17 7.73 -4.75 -7.45
C GLY A 17 8.59 -5.74 -8.25
N GLY A 18 8.81 -5.51 -9.56
CA GLY A 18 9.56 -6.41 -10.43
C GLY A 18 10.40 -5.65 -11.48
N GLY A 19 11.48 -6.28 -11.95
CA GLY A 19 12.48 -5.65 -12.84
C GLY A 19 11.98 -5.17 -14.20
N ASN A 20 10.73 -5.48 -14.58
CA ASN A 20 10.09 -5.06 -15.83
C ASN A 20 8.84 -4.19 -15.62
N SER A 21 8.53 -3.77 -14.39
CA SER A 21 7.36 -2.91 -14.18
C SER A 21 7.64 -1.50 -14.71
N THR A 22 6.65 -0.94 -15.40
CA THR A 22 6.70 0.45 -15.88
C THR A 22 6.12 1.43 -14.85
N VAL A 23 5.64 0.92 -13.71
CA VAL A 23 5.04 1.74 -12.66
C VAL A 23 6.11 2.55 -11.95
N ALA A 24 5.97 3.87 -12.01
CA ALA A 24 6.88 4.81 -11.37
C ALA A 24 6.14 6.06 -10.90
N GLY A 25 6.62 6.68 -9.83
CA GLY A 25 6.01 7.87 -9.29
C GLY A 25 6.73 8.46 -8.09
N ALA A 26 6.27 9.63 -7.66
CA ALA A 26 6.74 10.28 -6.45
C ALA A 26 5.57 10.96 -5.74
N LEU A 27 5.56 10.85 -4.41
CA LEU A 27 4.58 11.46 -3.54
C LEU A 27 5.29 12.34 -2.52
N HIS A 28 4.71 13.50 -2.27
CA HIS A 28 5.12 14.44 -1.24
C HIS A 28 4.04 14.50 -0.18
N PHE A 29 4.45 14.36 1.07
CA PHE A 29 3.62 14.52 2.24
C PHE A 29 3.96 15.86 2.89
N PHE A 30 2.93 16.63 3.27
CA PHE A 30 3.08 17.86 4.02
C PHE A 30 2.08 17.89 5.16
N GLN A 31 2.56 17.87 6.41
CA GLN A 31 1.71 17.99 7.58
C GLN A 31 1.74 19.42 8.11
N ASP A 32 0.57 20.04 8.17
CA ASP A 32 0.38 21.36 8.75
C ASP A 32 0.15 21.25 10.26
N PRO A 33 1.10 21.70 11.11
CA PRO A 33 0.98 21.58 12.56
C PRO A 33 -0.14 22.46 13.15
N SER A 34 -0.64 23.45 12.40
CA SER A 34 -1.72 24.32 12.87
C SER A 34 -3.11 23.69 12.69
N THR A 35 -3.26 22.77 11.74
CA THR A 35 -4.54 22.13 11.43
C THR A 35 -4.55 20.62 11.68
N GLY A 36 -3.36 20.00 11.80
CA GLY A 36 -3.19 18.56 11.97
C GLY A 36 -3.27 17.76 10.66
N TYR A 37 -3.79 18.37 9.58
CA TYR A 37 -3.92 17.70 8.28
C TYR A 37 -2.57 17.37 7.66
N THR A 38 -2.51 16.18 7.07
CA THR A 38 -1.45 15.78 6.16
C THR A 38 -1.99 15.81 4.73
N GLU A 39 -1.35 16.60 3.88
CA GLU A 39 -1.60 16.62 2.44
C GLU A 39 -0.65 15.65 1.74
N VAL A 40 -1.19 14.84 0.83
CA VAL A 40 -0.43 13.95 -0.05
C VAL A 40 -0.58 14.48 -1.48
N ARG A 41 0.54 14.76 -2.13
CA ARG A 41 0.57 15.27 -3.50
C ARG A 41 1.56 14.51 -4.35
N GLY A 42 1.22 14.18 -5.58
CA GLY A 42 2.20 13.54 -6.45
C GLY A 42 1.61 13.00 -7.73
N ARG A 43 2.42 12.18 -8.41
CA ARG A 43 2.04 11.54 -9.66
C ARG A 43 2.56 10.13 -9.71
N VAL A 44 1.73 9.21 -10.18
CA VAL A 44 2.08 7.84 -10.52
C VAL A 44 1.78 7.60 -11.99
N THR A 45 2.64 6.87 -12.66
CA THR A 45 2.58 6.55 -14.09
C THR A 45 2.75 5.05 -14.30
N GLY A 46 2.33 4.54 -15.45
CA GLY A 46 2.46 3.12 -15.79
C GLY A 46 1.36 2.23 -15.20
N LEU A 47 0.30 2.82 -14.65
CA LEU A 47 -0.86 2.09 -14.13
C LEU A 47 -1.82 1.68 -15.25
N ALA A 48 -2.66 0.69 -15.00
CA ALA A 48 -3.83 0.46 -15.84
C ALA A 48 -4.82 1.64 -15.69
N PRO A 49 -5.62 2.01 -16.71
CA PRO A 49 -6.66 3.01 -16.53
C PRO A 49 -7.74 2.52 -15.54
N GLY A 50 -8.14 3.37 -14.59
CA GLY A 50 -9.17 3.04 -13.61
C GLY A 50 -8.85 3.43 -12.17
N LEU A 51 -9.58 2.81 -11.24
CA LEU A 51 -9.41 2.99 -9.80
C LEU A 51 -8.37 2.01 -9.26
N HIS A 52 -7.50 2.50 -8.40
CA HIS A 52 -6.48 1.73 -7.71
C HIS A 52 -6.52 2.01 -6.23
N GLY A 53 -6.65 0.96 -5.41
CA GLY A 53 -6.54 1.07 -3.96
C GLY A 53 -5.21 1.69 -3.54
N PHE A 54 -5.23 2.55 -2.54
CA PHE A 54 -4.09 3.36 -2.14
C PHE A 54 -3.99 3.44 -0.63
N HIS A 55 -2.95 2.82 -0.07
CA HIS A 55 -2.86 2.60 1.37
C HIS A 55 -1.47 2.85 1.94
N ILE A 56 -1.40 3.13 3.23
CA ILE A 56 -0.18 3.02 4.02
C ILE A 56 -0.16 1.64 4.68
N HIS A 57 0.86 0.84 4.39
CA HIS A 57 1.09 -0.46 5.00
C HIS A 57 1.96 -0.36 6.26
N SER A 58 1.91 -1.38 7.09
CA SER A 58 2.51 -1.33 8.43
C SER A 58 4.04 -1.27 8.40
N PHE A 59 4.68 -1.91 7.43
CA PHE A 59 6.13 -2.02 7.33
C PHE A 59 6.65 -1.32 6.06
N GLY A 60 7.77 -0.61 6.19
CA GLY A 60 8.55 -0.09 5.06
C GLY A 60 9.50 -1.12 4.45
N ASP A 61 9.24 -2.41 4.66
CA ASP A 61 10.06 -3.50 4.14
C ASP A 61 9.59 -3.90 2.73
N THR A 62 10.45 -3.69 1.75
CA THR A 62 10.23 -4.09 0.35
C THR A 62 11.22 -5.13 -0.15
N THR A 63 11.88 -5.85 0.75
CA THR A 63 12.87 -6.88 0.41
C THR A 63 12.28 -8.02 -0.42
N ASN A 64 11.01 -8.36 -0.19
CA ASN A 64 10.23 -9.31 -1.00
C ASN A 64 9.12 -8.59 -1.78
N GLY A 65 9.43 -7.42 -2.34
CA GLY A 65 8.45 -6.56 -3.00
C GLY A 65 7.34 -6.15 -2.03
N CYS A 66 6.09 -6.16 -2.50
CA CYS A 66 4.94 -5.66 -1.74
C CYS A 66 4.58 -6.59 -0.57
N ASN A 67 4.92 -7.88 -0.67
CA ASN A 67 4.50 -8.88 0.29
C ASN A 67 5.08 -8.64 1.70
N SER A 68 6.27 -8.05 1.79
CA SER A 68 6.91 -7.74 3.06
C SER A 68 6.36 -6.47 3.74
N THR A 69 5.53 -5.68 3.06
CA THR A 69 5.00 -4.43 3.65
C THR A 69 3.95 -4.68 4.74
N GLY A 70 3.44 -5.91 4.85
CA GLY A 70 2.45 -6.31 5.85
C GLY A 70 1.04 -5.78 5.52
N PRO A 71 0.11 -5.79 6.50
CA PRO A 71 -1.25 -5.29 6.31
C PRO A 71 -1.29 -3.75 6.36
N HIS A 72 -2.47 -3.17 6.07
CA HIS A 72 -2.73 -1.75 6.24
C HIS A 72 -2.36 -1.28 7.65
N PHE A 73 -1.82 -0.07 7.76
CA PHE A 73 -1.42 0.49 9.04
C PHE A 73 -2.64 0.77 9.92
N ASN A 74 -2.81 -0.04 10.97
CA ASN A 74 -3.99 -0.03 11.83
C ASN A 74 -3.63 -0.01 13.33
N PRO A 75 -3.11 1.11 13.87
CA PRO A 75 -2.77 1.21 15.29
C PRO A 75 -3.97 1.20 16.23
N HIS A 76 -5.18 1.40 15.70
CA HIS A 76 -6.43 1.49 16.46
C HIS A 76 -7.27 0.21 16.41
N ASN A 77 -6.80 -0.83 15.72
CA ASN A 77 -7.50 -2.10 15.55
C ASN A 77 -8.95 -1.93 15.06
N LYS A 78 -9.14 -1.03 14.10
CA LYS A 78 -10.42 -0.75 13.44
C LYS A 78 -10.63 -1.64 12.24
N SER A 79 -11.86 -1.68 11.74
CA SER A 79 -12.16 -2.29 10.43
C SER A 79 -11.68 -1.38 9.29
N HIS A 80 -11.49 -1.98 8.11
CA HIS A 80 -11.22 -1.23 6.88
C HIS A 80 -12.43 -0.37 6.49
N GLY A 81 -12.18 0.81 5.94
CA GLY A 81 -13.24 1.74 5.53
C GLY A 81 -12.75 2.85 4.60
N ALA A 82 -13.67 3.70 4.13
CA ALA A 82 -13.30 4.83 3.29
C ALA A 82 -12.58 5.92 4.10
N PRO A 83 -11.80 6.81 3.46
CA PRO A 83 -11.15 7.92 4.16
C PRO A 83 -12.10 8.87 4.90
N SER A 84 -13.36 8.96 4.46
CA SER A 84 -14.39 9.76 5.11
C SER A 84 -14.98 9.14 6.38
N ASP A 85 -14.75 7.85 6.60
CA ASP A 85 -15.45 7.07 7.60
C ASP A 85 -14.69 7.14 8.93
N ASP A 86 -15.42 7.22 10.05
CA ASP A 86 -14.81 7.18 11.38
C ASP A 86 -14.20 5.80 11.68
N GLU A 87 -14.81 4.75 11.11
CA GLU A 87 -14.35 3.37 11.18
C GLU A 87 -13.52 3.05 9.93
N ARG A 88 -12.21 3.17 10.05
CA ARG A 88 -11.21 2.90 9.01
C ARG A 88 -9.86 2.61 9.66
N HIS A 89 -8.95 1.99 8.92
CA HIS A 89 -7.55 2.01 9.30
C HIS A 89 -6.95 3.41 9.11
N VAL A 90 -5.87 3.70 9.85
CA VAL A 90 -5.11 4.95 9.65
C VAL A 90 -4.52 5.00 8.24
N GLY A 91 -4.07 3.85 7.74
CA GLY A 91 -3.50 3.72 6.41
C GLY A 91 -4.50 3.73 5.25
N ASP A 92 -5.81 3.73 5.49
CA ASP A 92 -6.79 3.67 4.40
C ASP A 92 -6.94 5.04 3.72
N LEU A 93 -6.39 5.21 2.51
CA LEU A 93 -6.49 6.47 1.73
C LEU A 93 -7.42 6.35 0.51
N GLY A 94 -8.13 5.21 0.39
CA GLY A 94 -9.15 4.97 -0.62
C GLY A 94 -8.55 4.67 -1.99
N ASN A 95 -9.10 5.28 -3.03
CA ASN A 95 -8.67 5.05 -4.41
C ASN A 95 -7.98 6.27 -5.03
N ILE A 96 -6.92 6.03 -5.80
CA ILE A 96 -6.41 6.97 -6.81
C ILE A 96 -6.97 6.60 -8.19
N VAL A 97 -7.03 7.58 -9.10
CA VAL A 97 -7.60 7.39 -10.43
C VAL A 97 -6.51 7.55 -11.49
N ALA A 98 -6.22 6.48 -12.21
CA ALA A 98 -5.35 6.51 -13.38
C ALA A 98 -6.18 6.81 -14.63
N ASN A 99 -5.74 7.78 -15.43
CA ASN A 99 -6.37 8.12 -16.69
C ASN A 99 -6.07 7.08 -17.79
N LYS A 100 -6.57 7.31 -19.00
CA LYS A 100 -6.36 6.43 -20.17
C LYS A 100 -4.90 6.20 -20.56
N ASP A 101 -4.01 7.10 -20.14
CA ASP A 101 -2.57 7.05 -20.42
C ASP A 101 -1.80 6.41 -19.24
N GLY A 102 -2.52 5.85 -18.25
CA GLY A 102 -1.94 5.21 -17.07
C GLY A 102 -1.33 6.17 -16.06
N VAL A 103 -1.77 7.43 -16.07
CA VAL A 103 -1.27 8.49 -15.19
C VAL A 103 -2.32 8.84 -14.13
N ALA A 104 -1.92 8.80 -12.86
CA ALA A 104 -2.70 9.25 -11.72
C ALA A 104 -2.05 10.48 -11.09
N ASP A 105 -2.73 11.63 -11.15
CA ASP A 105 -2.38 12.83 -10.40
C ASP A 105 -3.09 12.78 -9.03
N ILE A 106 -2.30 12.85 -7.95
CA ILE A 106 -2.79 12.59 -6.59
C ILE A 106 -2.81 13.89 -5.79
N PHE A 107 -3.96 14.18 -5.20
CA PHE A 107 -4.13 15.20 -4.18
C PHE A 107 -5.11 14.69 -3.12
N ILE A 108 -4.59 14.35 -1.95
CA ILE A 108 -5.37 13.83 -0.82
C ILE A 108 -5.09 14.72 0.40
N LYS A 109 -6.12 14.97 1.20
CA LYS A 109 -6.01 15.68 2.47
C LYS A 109 -6.64 14.82 3.56
N ASP A 110 -5.84 14.42 4.55
CA ASP A 110 -6.23 13.41 5.54
C ASP A 110 -5.87 13.86 6.97
N LEU A 111 -6.67 13.45 7.96
CA LEU A 111 -6.46 13.75 9.39
C LEU A 111 -5.93 12.57 10.21
N GLN A 112 -5.97 11.35 9.66
CA GLN A 112 -5.55 10.15 10.39
C GLN A 112 -4.06 9.92 10.24
N ILE A 113 -3.50 10.11 9.04
CA ILE A 113 -2.07 9.97 8.80
C ILE A 113 -1.30 11.15 9.40
N SER A 114 -0.27 10.85 10.17
CA SER A 114 0.63 11.83 10.80
C SER A 114 2.07 11.58 10.36
N LEU A 115 2.87 12.64 10.26
CA LEU A 115 4.32 12.54 10.03
C LEU A 115 5.12 12.55 11.34
N SER A 116 4.44 12.58 12.49
CA SER A 116 5.07 12.57 13.81
C SER A 116 4.25 11.81 14.85
N GLY A 117 4.89 11.57 16.00
CA GLY A 117 4.27 10.86 17.12
C GLY A 117 4.24 9.33 16.92
N PRO A 118 3.56 8.61 17.82
CA PRO A 118 3.56 7.14 17.83
C PRO A 118 2.87 6.53 16.61
N HIS A 119 1.95 7.25 15.97
CA HIS A 119 1.24 6.81 14.77
C HIS A 119 1.82 7.44 13.49
N SER A 120 3.09 7.83 13.51
CA SER A 120 3.76 8.36 12.32
C SER A 120 3.79 7.33 11.20
N ILE A 121 3.60 7.81 9.97
CA ILE A 121 3.75 7.02 8.73
C ILE A 121 5.19 7.05 8.18
N LEU A 122 6.09 7.83 8.78
CA LEU A 122 7.50 7.83 8.37
C LEU A 122 8.13 6.45 8.62
N GLY A 123 8.84 5.93 7.60
CA GLY A 123 9.44 4.59 7.63
C GLY A 123 8.46 3.44 7.32
N ARG A 124 7.21 3.76 6.98
CA ARG A 124 6.22 2.80 6.48
C ARG A 124 6.20 2.78 4.96
N ALA A 125 5.46 1.85 4.38
CA ALA A 125 5.25 1.79 2.94
C ALA A 125 3.94 2.45 2.53
N VAL A 126 3.94 3.19 1.42
CA VAL A 126 2.72 3.44 0.65
C VAL A 126 2.58 2.29 -0.34
N VAL A 127 1.37 1.86 -0.67
CA VAL A 127 1.10 0.79 -1.63
C VAL A 127 0.01 1.25 -2.57
N VAL A 128 0.23 1.02 -3.87
CA VAL A 128 -0.78 1.19 -4.92
C VAL A 128 -1.18 -0.21 -5.37
N HIS A 129 -2.46 -0.56 -5.22
CA HIS A 129 -3.00 -1.86 -5.60
C HIS A 129 -3.37 -1.90 -7.07
N ALA A 130 -3.36 -3.09 -7.66
CA ALA A 130 -3.75 -3.29 -9.06
C ALA A 130 -5.25 -3.08 -9.29
N ASP A 131 -6.08 -3.41 -8.30
CA ASP A 131 -7.54 -3.29 -8.38
C ASP A 131 -8.06 -2.20 -7.44
N SER A 132 -9.34 -1.84 -7.62
CA SER A 132 -10.00 -0.81 -6.82
C SER A 132 -10.24 -1.26 -5.39
N ASP A 133 -10.04 -0.35 -4.45
CA ASP A 133 -10.48 -0.50 -3.06
C ASP A 133 -12.01 -0.38 -2.96
N ASP A 134 -12.65 -1.34 -2.31
CA ASP A 134 -14.10 -1.41 -2.09
C ASP A 134 -14.60 -0.58 -0.89
N LEU A 135 -13.66 -0.01 -0.13
CA LEU A 135 -13.88 0.88 1.00
C LEU A 135 -14.65 0.23 2.16
N GLY A 136 -14.57 -1.10 2.29
CA GLY A 136 -15.29 -1.89 3.29
C GLY A 136 -16.78 -2.04 3.00
N ARG A 137 -17.23 -1.70 1.78
CA ARG A 137 -18.66 -1.63 1.42
C ARG A 137 -19.17 -2.87 0.70
N VAL A 138 -18.28 -3.70 0.19
CA VAL A 138 -18.66 -4.99 -0.39
C VAL A 138 -18.48 -6.04 0.70
N LYS A 139 -19.57 -6.34 1.42
CA LYS A 139 -19.61 -7.56 2.25
C LYS A 139 -19.39 -8.74 1.31
N GLN A 140 -18.27 -9.45 1.50
CA GLN A 140 -17.98 -10.81 1.08
C GLN A 140 -19.17 -11.53 0.41
N LEU A 141 -19.31 -11.31 -0.90
CA LEU A 141 -20.10 -12.19 -1.77
C LEU A 141 -19.10 -12.95 -2.62
N GLU A 142 -18.27 -13.77 -1.96
CA GLU A 142 -17.68 -15.00 -2.50
C GLU A 142 -16.83 -15.67 -1.40
N MET A 143 -16.88 -17.01 -1.40
CA MET A 143 -16.18 -17.96 -0.52
C MET A 143 -16.93 -18.44 0.74
N GLN A 144 -18.08 -19.09 0.52
CA GLN A 144 -18.33 -20.40 1.13
C GLN A 144 -17.80 -21.50 0.17
N GLU A 145 -17.27 -22.60 0.75
CA GLU A 145 -16.45 -23.70 0.19
C GLU A 145 -14.94 -23.40 0.16
N GLN A 146 -14.05 -24.11 0.87
CA GLN A 146 -14.14 -25.40 1.56
C GLN A 146 -12.99 -25.51 2.59
N GLU A 147 -13.22 -26.13 3.75
CA GLU A 147 -12.16 -26.66 4.63
C GLU A 147 -11.24 -27.61 3.85
N LEU A 148 -9.95 -27.66 4.19
CA LEU A 148 -9.14 -28.89 4.30
C LEU A 148 -7.76 -28.59 4.97
N ASP A 149 -7.71 -28.92 6.26
CA ASP A 149 -6.65 -29.48 7.11
C ASP A 149 -5.14 -29.38 6.78
N ALA A 150 -4.43 -28.99 7.86
CA ALA A 150 -3.19 -29.54 8.43
C ALA A 150 -1.81 -29.18 7.81
N VAL A 151 -0.91 -28.62 8.62
CA VAL A 151 0.07 -29.35 9.46
C VAL A 151 1.03 -28.32 10.11
N SER A 152 1.28 -28.47 11.41
CA SER A 152 2.32 -27.74 12.14
C SER A 152 3.71 -28.19 11.69
N LEU A 153 4.65 -27.27 11.50
CA LEU A 153 6.07 -27.56 11.73
C LEU A 153 6.77 -26.32 12.29
N ASP A 154 7.23 -26.48 13.53
CA ASP A 154 8.21 -25.64 14.20
C ASP A 154 9.51 -25.55 13.39
N PHE A 155 10.12 -24.36 13.35
CA PHE A 155 11.57 -24.27 13.22
C PHE A 155 12.11 -23.08 14.02
N ASP A 156 12.70 -23.43 15.15
CA ASP A 156 13.54 -22.62 16.01
C ASP A 156 14.91 -22.43 15.33
N LEU A 157 15.37 -21.20 15.14
CA LEU A 157 16.80 -20.91 14.97
C LEU A 157 17.19 -19.61 15.66
N GLN A 158 18.02 -19.79 16.68
CA GLN A 158 18.67 -18.80 17.51
C GLN A 158 19.99 -18.26 16.91
N PHE A 159 20.25 -16.97 17.19
CA PHE A 159 21.53 -16.27 17.44
C PHE A 159 22.67 -16.27 16.39
N ASN A 160 23.04 -15.09 15.84
CA ASN A 160 24.05 -14.17 16.43
C ASN A 160 24.58 -13.07 15.46
N ASN A 161 24.79 -11.90 16.08
CA ASN A 161 25.82 -10.86 15.85
C ASN A 161 25.75 -9.80 14.74
N LEU A 162 25.79 -8.57 15.25
CA LEU A 162 26.49 -7.35 14.80
C LEU A 162 26.37 -6.98 13.31
N TYR A 163 25.65 -5.89 13.01
CA TYR A 163 26.24 -4.55 12.86
C TYR A 163 25.09 -3.53 12.84
N SER A 164 25.19 -2.49 13.66
CA SER A 164 24.25 -1.36 13.65
C SER A 164 24.65 -0.43 12.52
N ILE A 165 23.76 -0.25 11.54
CA ILE A 165 23.78 0.92 10.66
C ILE A 165 22.38 1.51 10.69
N VAL A 166 22.21 2.52 11.52
CA VAL A 166 21.03 3.39 11.49
C VAL A 166 21.10 4.22 10.22
N MET A 167 20.50 3.72 9.13
CA MET A 167 20.17 4.57 8.00
C MET A 167 18.91 5.34 8.37
N LYS A 168 19.10 6.60 8.75
CA LYS A 168 18.03 7.60 8.81
C LYS A 168 17.59 7.87 7.38
N LEU A 169 16.64 7.07 6.90
CA LEU A 169 16.07 7.20 5.57
C LEU A 169 14.64 7.74 5.72
N GLU A 170 14.46 8.99 5.31
CA GLU A 170 13.20 9.75 5.28
C GLU A 170 12.26 9.28 4.15
N VAL A 171 12.39 8.03 3.72
CA VAL A 171 11.78 7.50 2.50
C VAL A 171 10.72 6.50 2.87
N VAL A 172 9.49 6.82 2.50
CA VAL A 172 8.39 5.87 2.43
C VAL A 172 8.62 5.03 1.17
N VAL A 173 8.92 3.75 1.32
CA VAL A 173 9.25 2.85 0.21
C VAL A 173 7.96 2.21 -0.30
N VAL A 174 7.77 2.15 -1.62
CA VAL A 174 6.49 1.72 -2.20
C VAL A 174 6.68 0.63 -3.22
N CYS A 175 5.73 -0.31 -3.20
CA CYS A 175 5.59 -1.34 -4.18
C CYS A 175 4.18 -1.29 -4.82
N CYS A 176 4.12 -1.48 -6.14
CA CYS A 176 2.89 -1.74 -6.89
C CYS A 176 2.68 -3.25 -7.00
N SER A 177 1.53 -3.75 -6.54
CA SER A 177 1.23 -5.19 -6.51
C SER A 177 0.71 -5.67 -7.86
N GLU A 178 1.56 -5.75 -8.89
CA GLU A 178 1.23 -6.47 -10.12
C GLU A 178 1.48 -7.98 -9.91
N ILE A 179 0.50 -8.67 -9.32
CA ILE A 179 0.56 -10.11 -9.09
C ILE A 179 -0.55 -10.77 -9.94
N TRP A 180 -0.15 -11.24 -11.13
CA TRP A 180 -0.76 -12.20 -12.06
C TRP A 180 -2.18 -11.92 -12.64
N LYS A 181 -2.26 -11.18 -13.76
CA LYS A 181 -3.32 -11.36 -14.80
C LYS A 181 -2.79 -12.07 -16.05
N SER A 182 -1.99 -13.13 -15.88
CA SER A 182 -1.56 -13.98 -17.01
C SER A 182 -1.54 -15.47 -16.65
N LEU A 183 -2.68 -15.99 -16.20
CA LEU A 183 -2.96 -17.43 -16.23
C LEU A 183 -4.45 -17.70 -16.49
N ALA A 184 -4.99 -17.11 -17.56
CA ALA A 184 -6.34 -17.44 -18.07
C ALA A 184 -6.43 -17.43 -19.61
N LEU A 185 -5.31 -17.59 -20.33
CA LEU A 185 -5.29 -17.64 -21.80
C LEU A 185 -4.52 -18.84 -22.38
N PHE A 186 -4.30 -19.90 -21.61
CA PHE A 186 -3.78 -21.16 -22.14
C PHE A 186 -4.50 -22.36 -21.50
N VAL A 187 -5.79 -22.52 -21.83
CA VAL A 187 -6.38 -23.85 -21.92
C VAL A 187 -6.32 -24.20 -23.41
N PRO A 188 -5.45 -25.13 -23.86
CA PRO A 188 -5.60 -25.69 -25.18
C PRO A 188 -6.89 -26.49 -25.22
N ASP A 189 -7.74 -26.18 -26.20
CA ASP A 189 -8.81 -27.06 -26.69
C ASP A 189 -8.25 -28.47 -26.88
N PHE A 190 -8.49 -29.38 -25.94
CA PHE A 190 -8.13 -30.78 -26.07
C PHE A 190 -9.20 -31.71 -25.53
N LEU A 191 -10.49 -31.45 -25.80
CA LEU A 191 -11.56 -32.46 -25.72
C LEU A 191 -12.71 -32.14 -26.70
N LYS A 192 -12.39 -31.97 -27.98
CA LYS A 192 -13.38 -32.16 -29.06
C LYS A 192 -12.75 -32.97 -30.19
N ASN A 193 -13.24 -34.21 -30.33
CA ASN A 193 -13.07 -35.19 -31.42
C ASN A 193 -12.23 -36.41 -31.04
N GLY A 194 -12.93 -37.54 -30.88
CA GLY A 194 -12.35 -38.88 -30.87
C GLY A 194 -13.37 -39.89 -30.38
N SER A 195 -13.89 -40.69 -31.31
CA SER A 195 -14.96 -41.69 -31.18
C SER A 195 -14.78 -42.72 -30.08
#